data_AF-A0A857DFC4-F1
#
_entry.id   AF-A0A857DFC4-F1
#
_cell.length_a   1.000
_cell.length_b   1.000
_cell.length_c   1.000
_cell.angle_alpha   90.00
_cell.angle_beta   90.00
_cell.angle_gamma   90.00
#
_symmetry.space_group_name_H-M   'P 1'
#
loop_
_entity.id
_entity.type
_entity.pdbx_description
1 polymer ?
#
loop_
_entity_poly.entity_id
_entity_poly.type
_entity_poly.pdbx_seq_one_letter_code
_entity_poly.pdbx_strand_id
1 'polypeptide(L)'
;MNQELINKKNVYGLIKKAFTDFAKENGFTFLKNGILVRIRGDILHTIYFDLGLSGLACDIAIQPLYVPSEDIVLSFGNRISKFKVNMSERWPYGKTEHQLEQTLKEIKELLEKNALNWFQETGTPRGIVEFIQAGYADDQSLILGLPKFVKKQYLAFSYLYQNELELGTQELRNLEQVLVDDSRPWAVGIKELSKNMRELIINCPDLVEKTLKQFVLKTRQNLKLQSI
;
A
#
# COMPACT_ATOMS: atom_id res chain seq x y z
N MET A 1 -41.17 -6.96 -4.23
CA MET A 1 -40.51 -5.98 -5.12
C MET A 1 -39.05 -6.36 -5.21
N ASN A 2 -38.62 -6.94 -6.33
CA ASN A 2 -37.22 -7.23 -6.59
C ASN A 2 -36.53 -5.94 -7.02
N GLN A 3 -35.73 -5.35 -6.13
CA GLN A 3 -34.81 -4.28 -6.51
C GLN A 3 -33.66 -4.92 -7.29
N GLU A 4 -33.52 -4.57 -8.56
CA GLU A 4 -32.31 -4.87 -9.32
C GLU A 4 -31.14 -4.11 -8.67
N LEU A 5 -30.39 -4.81 -7.83
CA LEU A 5 -29.07 -4.38 -7.40
C LEU A 5 -28.21 -4.13 -8.64
N ILE A 6 -27.60 -2.95 -8.74
CA ILE A 6 -26.64 -2.63 -9.81
C ILE A 6 -25.60 -3.75 -9.83
N ASN A 7 -25.49 -4.45 -10.97
CA ASN A 7 -24.53 -5.54 -11.14
C ASN A 7 -23.10 -5.00 -10.88
N LYS A 8 -22.31 -5.68 -10.04
CA LYS A 8 -20.92 -5.29 -9.73
C LYS A 8 -20.05 -5.06 -10.97
N LYS A 9 -20.30 -5.79 -12.07
CA LYS A 9 -19.60 -5.60 -13.36
C LYS A 9 -19.89 -4.21 -13.95
N ASN A 10 -21.12 -3.71 -13.79
CA ASN A 10 -21.52 -2.37 -14.23
C ASN A 10 -20.87 -1.30 -13.33
N VAL A 11 -20.77 -1.55 -12.02
CA VAL A 11 -20.11 -0.62 -11.07
C VAL A 11 -18.64 -0.40 -11.41
N TYR A 12 -17.87 -1.47 -11.70
CA TYR A 12 -16.47 -1.29 -12.12
C TYR A 12 -16.31 -0.55 -13.44
N GLY A 13 -17.27 -0.70 -14.37
CA GLY A 13 -17.31 0.09 -15.60
C GLY A 13 -17.49 1.58 -15.32
N LEU A 14 -18.38 1.93 -14.39
CA LEU A 14 -18.62 3.31 -13.96
C LEU A 14 -17.42 3.90 -13.21
N ILE A 15 -16.79 3.14 -12.31
CA ILE A 15 -15.53 3.53 -11.66
C ILE A 15 -14.47 3.83 -12.72
N LYS A 16 -14.27 2.92 -13.68
CA LYS A 16 -13.28 3.11 -14.73
C LYS A 16 -13.55 4.38 -15.53
N LYS A 17 -14.80 4.62 -15.94
CA LYS A 17 -15.22 5.84 -16.65
C LYS A 17 -14.93 7.09 -15.81
N ALA A 18 -15.36 7.12 -14.55
CA ALA A 18 -15.21 8.28 -13.66
C ALA A 18 -13.74 8.61 -13.32
N PHE A 19 -12.88 7.59 -13.23
CA PHE A 19 -11.49 7.73 -12.81
C PHE A 19 -10.47 7.72 -13.95
N THR A 20 -10.88 7.60 -15.22
CA THR A 20 -9.94 7.58 -16.35
C THR A 20 -9.11 8.86 -16.43
N ASP A 21 -9.74 10.03 -16.39
CA ASP A 21 -9.02 11.31 -16.48
C ASP A 21 -8.18 11.57 -15.24
N PHE A 22 -8.74 11.30 -14.04
CA PHE A 22 -8.00 11.38 -12.78
C PHE A 22 -6.75 10.50 -12.81
N ALA A 23 -6.86 9.27 -13.30
CA ALA A 23 -5.75 8.34 -13.39
C ALA A 23 -4.67 8.87 -14.32
N LYS A 24 -5.06 9.35 -15.51
CA LYS A 24 -4.13 9.94 -16.49
C LYS A 24 -3.41 11.16 -15.92
N GLU A 25 -4.14 12.10 -15.33
CA GLU A 25 -3.60 13.35 -14.75
C GLU A 25 -2.60 13.07 -13.61
N ASN A 26 -2.88 12.06 -12.79
CA ASN A 26 -2.10 11.76 -11.59
C ASN A 26 -1.08 10.62 -11.78
N GLY A 27 -0.93 10.12 -13.01
CA GLY A 27 0.02 9.07 -13.38
C GLY A 27 -0.33 7.67 -12.88
N PHE A 28 -1.61 7.39 -12.61
CA PHE A 28 -2.11 6.06 -12.27
C PHE A 28 -2.52 5.27 -13.51
N THR A 29 -2.37 3.95 -13.42
CA THR A 29 -2.82 2.96 -14.40
C THR A 29 -3.78 1.98 -13.74
N PHE A 30 -4.81 1.55 -14.47
CA PHE A 30 -5.69 0.48 -14.02
C PHE A 30 -4.99 -0.88 -14.19
N LEU A 31 -4.60 -1.51 -13.08
CA LEU A 31 -3.97 -2.83 -13.10
C LEU A 31 -4.99 -3.96 -13.31
N LYS A 32 -6.14 -3.86 -12.64
CA LYS A 32 -7.30 -4.74 -12.80
C LYS A 32 -8.56 -3.98 -12.36
N ASN A 33 -9.73 -4.63 -12.45
CA ASN A 33 -10.99 -4.01 -12.04
C ASN A 33 -10.89 -3.46 -10.61
N GLY A 34 -11.17 -2.17 -10.45
CA GLY A 34 -11.15 -1.49 -9.17
C GLY A 34 -9.77 -1.23 -8.58
N ILE A 35 -8.66 -1.50 -9.28
CA ILE A 35 -7.32 -1.22 -8.75
C ILE A 35 -6.59 -0.25 -9.68
N LEU A 36 -6.31 0.94 -9.16
CA LEU A 36 -5.41 1.89 -9.78
C LEU A 36 -4.08 1.86 -9.04
N VAL A 37 -3.00 1.88 -9.80
CA VAL A 37 -1.64 1.88 -9.26
C VAL A 37 -0.78 2.91 -9.97
N ARG A 38 0.16 3.49 -9.25
CA ARG A 38 1.29 4.23 -9.85
C ARG A 38 2.56 3.90 -9.10
N ILE A 39 3.68 3.99 -9.79
CA ILE A 39 5.00 3.83 -9.18
C ILE A 39 5.70 5.19 -9.19
N ARG A 40 6.24 5.60 -8.03
CA ARG A 40 7.09 6.78 -7.88
C ARG A 40 8.37 6.36 -7.17
N GLY A 41 9.51 6.45 -7.86
CA GLY A 41 10.73 5.76 -7.42
C GLY A 41 10.46 4.26 -7.33
N ASP A 42 10.86 3.64 -6.22
CA ASP A 42 10.61 2.22 -5.94
C ASP A 42 9.48 2.01 -4.91
N ILE A 43 8.49 2.91 -4.92
CA ILE A 43 7.31 2.85 -4.08
C ILE A 43 6.05 2.74 -4.94
N LEU A 44 5.20 1.76 -4.62
CA LEU A 44 3.89 1.54 -5.21
C LEU A 44 2.82 2.30 -4.43
N HIS A 45 2.06 3.13 -5.12
CA HIS A 45 0.84 3.73 -4.60
C HIS A 45 -0.37 2.99 -5.16
N THR A 46 -1.29 2.61 -4.30
CA THR A 46 -2.50 1.88 -4.67
C THR A 46 -3.75 2.65 -4.28
N ILE A 47 -4.73 2.69 -5.17
CA ILE A 47 -6.12 3.03 -4.89
C ILE A 47 -6.96 1.80 -5.23
N TYR A 48 -7.68 1.27 -4.25
CA TYR A 48 -8.45 0.04 -4.38
C TYR A 48 -9.93 0.27 -4.05
N PHE A 49 -10.80 0.03 -5.03
CA PHE A 49 -12.24 0.05 -4.88
C PHE A 49 -12.76 -1.33 -4.52
N ASP A 50 -13.21 -1.51 -3.27
CA ASP A 50 -13.80 -2.75 -2.78
C ASP A 50 -15.34 -2.71 -2.90
N LEU A 51 -15.88 -3.59 -3.75
CA LEU A 51 -17.31 -3.79 -3.93
C LEU A 51 -17.84 -4.87 -2.98
N GLY A 52 -17.87 -4.57 -1.68
CA GLY A 52 -18.40 -5.46 -0.63
C GLY A 52 -19.92 -5.59 -0.67
N LEU A 53 -20.50 -6.56 0.05
CA LEU A 53 -21.97 -6.73 0.08
C LEU A 53 -22.70 -5.53 0.68
N SER A 54 -22.08 -4.86 1.66
CA SER A 54 -22.64 -3.73 2.39
C SER A 54 -22.37 -2.36 1.74
N GLY A 55 -21.69 -2.32 0.60
CA GLY A 55 -21.42 -1.08 -0.12
C GLY A 55 -20.01 -0.99 -0.71
N LEU A 56 -19.74 0.18 -1.29
CA LEU A 56 -18.48 0.57 -1.88
C LEU A 56 -17.52 1.10 -0.80
N ALA A 57 -16.29 0.63 -0.80
CA ALA A 57 -15.17 1.26 -0.10
C ALA A 57 -14.07 1.63 -1.10
N CYS A 58 -13.24 2.60 -0.73
CA CYS A 58 -12.04 2.98 -1.48
C CYS A 58 -10.86 3.05 -0.51
N ASP A 59 -9.92 2.13 -0.65
CA ASP A 59 -8.70 2.07 0.14
C ASP A 59 -7.55 2.77 -0.61
N ILE A 60 -6.66 3.40 0.14
CA ILE A 60 -5.39 3.95 -0.35
C ILE A 60 -4.25 3.27 0.40
N ALA A 61 -3.14 2.95 -0.29
CA ALA A 61 -2.00 2.30 0.34
C ALA A 61 -0.66 2.62 -0.32
N ILE A 62 0.41 2.55 0.47
CA ILE A 62 1.80 2.69 0.05
C ILE A 62 2.52 1.36 0.29
N GLN A 63 3.24 0.86 -0.72
CA GLN A 63 4.03 -0.36 -0.62
C GLN A 63 5.43 -0.14 -1.21
N PRO A 64 6.51 -0.20 -0.41
CA PRO A 64 7.87 -0.20 -0.93
C PRO A 64 8.16 -1.48 -1.72
N LEU A 65 8.64 -1.35 -2.95
CA LEU A 65 8.94 -2.47 -3.85
C LEU A 65 10.26 -3.17 -3.51
N TYR A 66 11.14 -2.49 -2.78
CA TYR A 66 12.36 -3.06 -2.22
C TYR A 66 12.10 -3.93 -0.98
N VAL A 67 10.85 -4.04 -0.52
CA VAL A 67 10.40 -5.08 0.42
C VAL A 67 9.76 -6.21 -0.39
N PRO A 68 10.34 -7.43 -0.39
CA PRO A 68 9.78 -8.56 -1.14
C PRO A 68 8.31 -8.83 -0.79
N SER A 69 7.47 -8.95 -1.82
CA SER A 69 6.07 -9.35 -1.68
C SER A 69 5.59 -10.09 -2.92
N GLU A 70 4.63 -10.98 -2.72
CA GLU A 70 3.93 -11.71 -3.79
C GLU A 70 2.62 -11.02 -4.19
N ASP A 71 2.03 -10.23 -3.28
CA ASP A 71 0.73 -9.58 -3.45
C ASP A 71 0.77 -8.07 -3.14
N ILE A 72 -0.23 -7.36 -3.63
CA ILE A 72 -0.47 -5.96 -3.26
C ILE A 72 -0.86 -5.92 -1.78
N VAL A 73 -0.07 -5.19 -0.99
CA VAL A 73 -0.26 -5.06 0.45
C VAL A 73 -0.92 -3.72 0.75
N LEU A 74 -2.12 -3.77 1.34
CA LEU A 74 -2.89 -2.57 1.69
C LEU A 74 -2.70 -2.13 3.15
N SER A 75 -1.87 -2.83 3.94
CA SER A 75 -1.75 -2.62 5.38
C SER A 75 -1.13 -1.27 5.74
N PHE A 76 -0.26 -0.72 4.89
CA PHE A 76 0.23 0.65 5.06
C PHE A 76 -0.66 1.63 4.30
N GLY A 77 -1.88 1.77 4.81
CA GLY A 77 -2.96 2.46 4.15
C GLY A 77 -4.19 2.63 5.02
N ASN A 78 -5.21 3.26 4.44
CA ASN A 78 -6.50 3.48 5.10
C ASN A 78 -7.62 3.52 4.06
N ARG A 79 -8.86 3.43 4.53
CA ARG A 79 -10.04 3.81 3.76
C ARG A 79 -10.07 5.32 3.59
N ILE A 80 -10.28 5.79 2.37
CA ILE A 80 -10.32 7.23 2.09
C ILE A 80 -11.42 7.95 2.86
N SER A 81 -12.53 7.26 3.19
CA SER A 81 -13.60 7.78 4.05
C SER A 81 -13.17 8.01 5.50
N LYS A 82 -12.20 7.23 5.99
CA LYS A 82 -11.67 7.36 7.36
C LYS A 82 -10.45 8.27 7.42
N PHE A 83 -9.68 8.32 6.34
CA PHE A 83 -8.45 9.07 6.24
C PHE A 83 -8.68 10.60 6.38
N LYS A 84 -8.33 11.17 7.53
CA LYS A 84 -8.46 12.61 7.88
C LYS A 84 -9.89 13.18 7.92
N VAL A 85 -10.95 12.40 7.67
CA VAL A 85 -12.35 12.92 7.59
C VAL A 85 -13.36 12.15 8.46
N ASN A 86 -13.02 10.94 8.92
CA ASN A 86 -13.86 10.06 9.77
C ASN A 86 -15.36 9.94 9.36
N MET A 87 -15.61 9.61 8.10
CA MET A 87 -16.94 9.33 7.56
C MET A 87 -17.37 7.87 7.77
N SER A 88 -18.55 7.49 7.26
CA SER A 88 -18.97 6.08 7.17
C SER A 88 -17.91 5.24 6.46
N GLU A 89 -17.67 4.02 6.95
CA GLU A 89 -16.69 3.11 6.35
C GLU A 89 -16.97 2.77 4.88
N ARG A 90 -18.26 2.69 4.52
CA ARG A 90 -18.72 2.36 3.19
C ARG A 90 -19.78 3.34 2.72
N TRP A 91 -19.75 3.61 1.43
CA TRP A 91 -20.85 4.26 0.72
C TRP A 91 -21.87 3.20 0.29
N PRO A 92 -23.17 3.46 0.43
CA PRO A 92 -24.18 2.59 -0.17
C PRO A 92 -24.02 2.61 -1.70
N TYR A 93 -24.40 1.52 -2.38
CA TYR A 93 -24.34 1.46 -3.85
C TYR A 93 -25.22 2.49 -4.58
N GLY A 94 -26.09 3.18 -3.85
CA GLY A 94 -27.20 3.90 -4.44
C GLY A 94 -28.25 2.94 -5.02
N LYS A 95 -29.44 3.47 -5.26
CA LYS A 95 -30.51 2.78 -6.00
C LYS A 95 -30.47 3.10 -7.49
N THR A 96 -29.65 4.08 -7.91
CA THR A 96 -29.55 4.56 -9.29
C THR A 96 -28.08 4.83 -9.67
N GLU A 97 -27.79 4.80 -10.97
CA GLU A 97 -26.47 5.17 -11.51
C GLU A 97 -26.05 6.58 -11.09
N HIS A 98 -26.98 7.54 -11.10
CA HIS A 98 -26.71 8.92 -10.67
C HIS A 98 -26.23 9.04 -9.22
N GLN A 99 -26.79 8.24 -8.29
CA GLN A 99 -26.33 8.23 -6.89
C GLN A 99 -24.92 7.65 -6.77
N LEU A 100 -24.59 6.65 -7.59
CA LEU A 100 -23.25 6.10 -7.65
C LEU A 100 -22.26 7.12 -8.25
N GLU A 101 -22.63 7.86 -9.29
CA GLU A 101 -21.78 8.93 -9.84
C GLU A 101 -21.46 10.01 -8.80
N GLN A 102 -22.44 10.42 -7.99
CA GLN A 102 -22.23 11.35 -6.87
C GLN A 102 -21.25 10.79 -5.85
N THR A 103 -21.38 9.50 -5.52
CA THR A 103 -20.45 8.80 -4.61
C THR A 103 -19.03 8.77 -5.17
N LEU A 104 -18.88 8.47 -6.46
CA LEU A 104 -17.56 8.44 -7.12
C LEU A 104 -16.93 9.83 -7.19
N LYS A 105 -17.74 10.88 -7.37
CA LYS A 105 -17.28 12.26 -7.31
C LYS A 105 -16.75 12.61 -5.92
N GLU A 106 -17.48 12.29 -4.86
CA GLU A 106 -17.02 12.50 -3.47
C GLU A 106 -15.71 11.75 -3.19
N ILE A 107 -15.61 10.48 -3.60
CA ILE A 107 -14.36 9.71 -3.45
C ILE A 107 -13.20 10.40 -4.18
N LYS A 108 -13.43 10.90 -5.41
CA LYS A 108 -12.41 11.62 -6.17
C LYS A 108 -11.96 12.89 -5.44
N GLU A 109 -12.88 13.69 -4.93
CA GLU A 109 -12.58 14.91 -4.16
C GLU A 109 -11.74 14.59 -2.90
N LEU A 110 -12.06 13.50 -2.19
CA LEU A 110 -11.29 13.05 -1.03
C LEU A 110 -9.87 12.58 -1.41
N LEU A 111 -9.73 11.88 -2.54
CA LEU A 111 -8.42 11.46 -3.05
C LEU A 111 -7.56 12.66 -3.40
N GLU A 112 -8.12 13.65 -4.10
CA GLU A 112 -7.43 14.88 -4.49
C GLU A 112 -7.02 15.70 -3.26
N LYS A 113 -7.93 15.87 -2.30
CA LYS A 113 -7.69 16.66 -1.08
C LYS A 113 -6.70 16.01 -0.13
N ASN A 114 -6.79 14.69 0.07
CA ASN A 114 -6.09 14.01 1.16
C ASN A 114 -5.01 13.03 0.68
N ALA A 115 -5.33 12.16 -0.28
CA ALA A 115 -4.47 11.03 -0.62
C ALA A 115 -3.27 11.42 -1.47
N LEU A 116 -3.44 12.33 -2.43
CA LEU A 116 -2.35 12.70 -3.36
C LEU A 116 -1.16 13.31 -2.63
N ASN A 117 -1.41 14.25 -1.70
CA ASN A 117 -0.36 14.86 -0.89
C ASN A 117 0.30 13.83 0.05
N TRP A 118 -0.51 12.98 0.69
CA TRP A 118 0.02 11.91 1.54
C TRP A 118 0.94 10.94 0.76
N PHE A 119 0.58 10.57 -0.47
CA PHE A 119 1.45 9.78 -1.35
C PHE A 119 2.76 10.51 -1.68
N GLN A 120 2.76 11.83 -1.81
CA GLN A 120 3.98 12.58 -2.11
C GLN A 120 4.90 12.67 -0.88
N GLU A 121 4.34 12.93 0.28
CA GLU A 121 5.09 13.08 1.54
C GLU A 121 5.60 11.72 2.04
N THR A 122 4.72 10.71 2.08
CA THR A 122 5.02 9.41 2.70
C THR A 122 5.55 8.40 1.68
N GLY A 123 5.33 8.61 0.37
CA GLY A 123 5.71 7.69 -0.71
C GLY A 123 7.19 7.72 -1.10
N THR A 124 8.07 7.89 -0.12
CA THR A 124 9.54 7.83 -0.29
C THR A 124 10.14 7.00 0.84
N PRO A 125 11.32 6.37 0.68
CA PRO A 125 11.95 5.63 1.78
C PRO A 125 12.08 6.44 3.07
N ARG A 126 12.45 7.73 2.94
CA ARG A 126 12.54 8.66 4.06
C ARG A 126 11.17 8.96 4.68
N GLY A 127 10.18 9.27 3.84
CA GLY A 127 8.82 9.56 4.29
C GLY A 127 8.18 8.38 5.03
N ILE A 128 8.43 7.14 4.58
CA ILE A 128 8.00 5.93 5.29
C ILE A 128 8.62 5.86 6.68
N VAL A 129 9.93 6.09 6.80
CA VAL A 129 10.64 6.09 8.08
C VAL A 129 10.08 7.15 9.02
N GLU A 130 9.98 8.40 8.55
CA GLU A 130 9.50 9.53 9.34
C GLU A 130 8.06 9.31 9.81
N PHE A 131 7.20 8.80 8.92
CA PHE A 131 5.80 8.51 9.24
C PHE A 131 5.67 7.44 10.35
N ILE A 132 6.44 6.36 10.25
CA ILE A 132 6.40 5.29 11.26
C ILE A 132 7.01 5.77 12.59
N GLN A 133 8.13 6.48 12.55
CA GLN A 133 8.82 6.96 13.75
C GLN A 133 8.07 8.07 14.49
N ALA A 134 7.33 8.91 13.78
CA ALA A 134 6.46 9.92 14.38
C ALA A 134 5.22 9.34 15.08
N GLY A 135 5.01 8.02 15.01
CA GLY A 135 3.86 7.34 15.61
C GLY A 135 2.58 7.40 14.77
N TYR A 136 2.61 8.02 13.59
CA TYR A 136 1.43 8.11 12.70
C TYR A 136 0.94 6.76 12.22
N ALA A 137 1.81 5.73 12.21
CA ALA A 137 1.42 4.37 11.89
C ALA A 137 0.59 3.68 13.00
N ASP A 138 0.45 4.28 14.18
CA ASP A 138 -0.45 3.85 15.26
C ASP A 138 -1.76 4.66 15.31
N ASP A 139 -1.86 5.74 14.51
CA ASP A 139 -3.05 6.57 14.42
C ASP A 139 -4.09 5.96 13.46
N GLN A 140 -5.22 5.51 14.00
CA GLN A 140 -6.31 4.89 13.24
C GLN A 140 -7.00 5.83 12.24
N SER A 141 -6.88 7.15 12.44
CA SER A 141 -7.37 8.15 11.49
C SER A 141 -6.48 8.28 10.26
N LEU A 142 -5.25 7.76 10.32
CA LEU A 142 -4.27 7.80 9.24
C LEU A 142 -3.99 6.42 8.65
N ILE A 143 -3.94 5.35 9.46
CA ILE A 143 -3.70 3.97 9.04
C ILE A 143 -4.66 3.02 9.75
N LEU A 144 -5.37 2.14 9.03
CA LEU A 144 -6.34 1.20 9.65
C LEU A 144 -5.69 0.17 10.57
N GLY A 145 -4.40 -0.05 10.40
CA GLY A 145 -3.58 -0.89 11.26
C GLY A 145 -2.39 -1.42 10.49
N LEU A 146 -1.19 -0.96 10.85
CA LEU A 146 0.05 -1.51 10.32
C LEU A 146 0.59 -2.55 11.33
N PRO A 147 0.59 -3.85 11.01
CA PRO A 147 1.05 -4.87 11.94
C PRO A 147 2.49 -4.61 12.38
N LYS A 148 2.84 -4.91 13.64
CA LYS A 148 4.17 -4.64 14.20
C LYS A 148 5.30 -5.20 13.34
N PHE A 149 5.14 -6.42 12.80
CA PHE A 149 6.15 -7.01 11.92
C PHE A 149 6.29 -6.22 10.61
N VAL A 150 5.18 -5.75 10.01
CA VAL A 150 5.24 -4.93 8.79
C VAL A 150 5.91 -3.59 9.08
N LYS A 151 5.63 -2.95 10.23
CA LYS A 151 6.34 -1.72 10.67
C LYS A 151 7.85 -1.93 10.68
N LYS A 152 8.30 -2.98 11.38
CA LYS A 152 9.72 -3.32 11.51
C LYS A 152 10.36 -3.69 10.18
N GLN A 153 9.65 -4.42 9.34
CA GLN A 153 10.10 -4.74 7.99
C GLN A 153 10.25 -3.48 7.13
N TYR A 154 9.26 -2.59 7.11
CA TYR A 154 9.31 -1.37 6.31
C TYR A 154 10.40 -0.41 6.79
N LEU A 155 10.57 -0.27 8.11
CA LEU A 155 11.69 0.50 8.68
C LEU A 155 13.03 -0.08 8.27
N ALA A 156 13.27 -1.37 8.53
CA ALA A 156 14.53 -2.03 8.24
C ALA A 156 14.94 -1.84 6.78
N PHE A 157 14.05 -2.17 5.85
CA PHE A 157 14.34 -2.10 4.43
C PHE A 157 14.45 -0.67 3.92
N SER A 158 13.69 0.29 4.47
CA SER A 158 13.81 1.70 4.07
C SER A 158 15.12 2.32 4.56
N TYR A 159 15.62 1.91 5.73
CA TYR A 159 16.97 2.30 6.17
C TYR A 159 18.05 1.72 5.27
N LEU A 160 17.99 0.43 4.96
CA LEU A 160 18.96 -0.20 4.05
C LEU A 160 18.93 0.44 2.66
N TYR A 161 17.75 0.80 2.17
CA TYR A 161 17.59 1.48 0.88
C TYR A 161 18.20 2.89 0.87
N GLN A 162 18.29 3.53 2.03
CA GLN A 162 18.96 4.82 2.23
C GLN A 162 20.44 4.68 2.61
N ASN A 163 21.00 3.46 2.52
CA ASN A 163 22.37 3.12 2.94
C ASN A 163 22.65 3.35 4.45
N GLU A 164 21.60 3.38 5.28
CA GLU A 164 21.70 3.48 6.74
C GLU A 164 21.82 2.08 7.36
N LEU A 165 22.94 1.40 7.09
CA LEU A 165 23.13 -0.03 7.36
C LEU A 165 22.98 -0.42 8.85
N GLU A 166 23.44 0.43 9.77
CA GLU A 166 23.35 0.19 11.21
C GLU A 166 21.89 0.19 11.69
N LEU A 167 21.13 1.22 11.29
CA LEU A 167 19.71 1.35 11.63
C LEU A 167 18.88 0.23 10.97
N GLY A 168 19.19 -0.10 9.71
CA GLY A 168 18.60 -1.24 9.02
C GLY A 168 18.84 -2.55 9.76
N THR A 169 20.08 -2.82 10.18
CA THR A 169 20.44 -4.02 10.96
C THR A 169 19.72 -4.09 12.30
N GLN A 170 19.59 -2.96 13.00
CA GLN A 170 18.86 -2.90 14.26
C GLN A 170 17.38 -3.23 14.08
N GLU A 171 16.74 -2.69 13.05
CA GLU A 171 15.34 -2.97 12.78
C GLU A 171 15.09 -4.39 12.25
N LEU A 172 16.06 -5.00 11.54
CA LEU A 172 16.03 -6.44 11.22
C LEU A 172 16.05 -7.31 12.49
N ARG A 173 16.87 -6.98 13.49
CA ARG A 173 16.85 -7.67 14.80
C ARG A 173 15.50 -7.52 15.51
N ASN A 174 14.95 -6.30 15.48
CA ASN A 174 13.63 -6.02 16.06
C ASN A 174 12.52 -6.80 15.35
N LEU A 175 12.60 -6.95 14.02
CA LEU A 175 11.68 -7.77 13.23
C LEU A 175 11.73 -9.25 13.63
N GLU A 176 12.93 -9.82 13.74
CA GLU A 176 13.12 -11.20 14.21
C GLU A 176 12.53 -11.42 15.60
N GLN A 177 12.73 -10.48 16.52
CA GLN A 177 12.17 -10.55 17.87
C GLN A 177 10.64 -10.53 17.87
N VAL A 178 10.01 -9.75 16.98
CA VAL A 178 8.53 -9.71 16.84
C VAL A 178 7.97 -11.04 16.33
N LEU A 179 8.78 -11.81 15.57
CA LEU A 179 8.37 -13.07 14.93
C LEU A 179 8.97 -14.31 15.61
N VAL A 180 9.60 -14.17 16.79
CA VAL A 180 10.41 -15.22 17.42
C VAL A 180 9.62 -16.53 17.58
N ASP A 181 8.40 -16.44 18.13
CA ASP A 181 7.53 -17.59 18.41
C ASP A 181 6.59 -17.95 17.26
N ASP A 182 6.67 -17.23 16.13
CA ASP A 182 5.80 -17.47 14.98
C ASP A 182 6.42 -18.52 14.04
N SER A 183 5.82 -19.72 14.04
CA SER A 183 6.25 -20.86 13.24
C SER A 183 5.52 -20.99 11.90
N ARG A 184 4.62 -20.06 11.57
CA ARG A 184 3.90 -20.11 10.29
C ARG A 184 4.88 -19.93 9.12
N PRO A 185 4.68 -20.59 7.97
CA PRO A 185 5.62 -20.56 6.85
C PRO A 185 6.00 -19.14 6.39
N TRP A 186 5.04 -18.22 6.35
CA TRP A 186 5.30 -16.83 5.99
C TRP A 186 6.21 -16.11 7.00
N ALA A 187 6.07 -16.40 8.29
CA ALA A 187 6.87 -15.79 9.35
C ALA A 187 8.30 -16.36 9.35
N VAL A 188 8.43 -17.67 9.10
CA VAL A 188 9.74 -18.32 8.88
C VAL A 188 10.46 -17.68 7.69
N GLY A 189 9.78 -17.49 6.57
CA GLY A 189 10.36 -16.83 5.39
C GLY A 189 10.83 -15.40 5.66
N ILE A 190 10.09 -14.61 6.44
CA ILE A 190 10.52 -13.26 6.84
C ILE A 190 11.74 -13.31 7.77
N LYS A 191 11.81 -14.26 8.70
CA LYS A 191 12.97 -14.45 9.58
C LYS A 191 14.23 -14.84 8.80
N GLU A 192 14.10 -15.76 7.85
CA GLU A 192 15.21 -16.14 6.96
C GLU A 192 15.69 -14.96 6.11
N LEU A 193 14.77 -14.21 5.51
CA LEU A 193 15.09 -13.00 4.77
C LEU A 193 15.85 -11.99 5.64
N SER A 194 15.39 -11.77 6.88
CA SER A 194 16.05 -10.87 7.83
C SER A 194 17.47 -11.32 8.17
N LYS A 195 17.64 -12.61 8.47
CA LYS A 195 18.96 -13.21 8.74
C LYS A 195 19.91 -13.06 7.56
N ASN A 196 19.45 -13.42 6.36
CA ASN A 196 20.25 -13.33 5.13
C ASN A 196 20.67 -11.88 4.84
N MET A 197 19.79 -10.91 5.06
CA MET A 197 20.14 -9.49 4.91
C MET A 197 21.18 -9.04 5.92
N ARG A 198 21.11 -9.47 7.19
CA ARG A 198 22.14 -9.15 8.19
C ARG A 198 23.49 -9.78 7.85
N GLU A 199 23.51 -11.03 7.39
CA GLU A 199 24.73 -11.69 6.92
C GLU A 199 25.33 -10.96 5.71
N LEU A 200 24.49 -10.50 4.77
CA LEU A 200 24.92 -9.70 3.63
C LEU A 200 25.57 -8.38 4.08
N ILE A 201 24.95 -7.66 5.03
CA ILE A 201 25.48 -6.39 5.56
C ILE A 201 26.86 -6.59 6.20
N ILE A 202 27.06 -7.69 6.94
CA ILE A 202 28.33 -7.98 7.63
C ILE A 202 29.43 -8.37 6.64
N ASN A 203 29.12 -9.28 5.72
CA ASN A 203 30.14 -9.91 4.87
C ASN A 203 30.39 -9.13 3.57
N CYS A 204 29.35 -8.52 3.00
CA CYS A 204 29.37 -7.90 1.69
C CYS A 204 28.48 -6.63 1.64
N PRO A 205 28.74 -5.59 2.46
CA PRO A 205 27.88 -4.42 2.58
C PRO A 205 27.63 -3.70 1.23
N ASP A 206 28.62 -3.67 0.34
CA ASP A 206 28.51 -3.04 -0.99
C ASP A 206 27.49 -3.74 -1.91
N LEU A 207 27.07 -4.98 -1.58
CA LEU A 207 26.07 -5.72 -2.35
C LEU A 207 24.64 -5.46 -1.87
N VAL A 208 24.43 -4.75 -0.75
CA VAL A 208 23.09 -4.48 -0.19
C VAL A 208 22.22 -3.74 -1.20
N GLU A 209 22.72 -2.65 -1.80
CA GLU A 209 21.98 -1.87 -2.79
C GLU A 209 21.58 -2.73 -4.00
N LYS A 210 22.51 -3.57 -4.48
CA LYS A 210 22.26 -4.47 -5.60
C LYS A 210 21.17 -5.49 -5.27
N THR A 211 21.19 -6.06 -4.07
CA THR A 211 20.16 -6.99 -3.59
C THR A 211 18.80 -6.31 -3.48
N LEU A 212 18.73 -5.09 -2.96
CA LEU A 212 17.48 -4.33 -2.87
C LEU A 212 16.91 -4.03 -4.26
N LYS A 213 17.74 -3.67 -5.24
CA LYS A 213 17.31 -3.51 -6.65
C LYS A 213 16.76 -4.81 -7.23
N GLN A 214 17.34 -5.96 -6.89
CA GLN A 214 16.80 -7.26 -7.29
C GLN A 214 15.44 -7.54 -6.65
N PHE A 215 15.24 -7.14 -5.38
CA PHE A 215 13.93 -7.21 -4.75
C PHE A 215 12.90 -6.34 -5.45
N VAL A 216 13.25 -5.11 -5.84
CA VAL A 216 12.36 -4.25 -6.64
C VAL A 216 11.93 -4.95 -7.93
N LEU A 217 12.89 -5.47 -8.70
CA LEU A 217 12.60 -6.15 -9.96
C LEU A 217 11.68 -7.37 -9.75
N LYS A 218 12.00 -8.24 -8.78
CA LYS A 218 11.22 -9.43 -8.49
C LYS A 218 9.81 -9.09 -7.99
N THR A 219 9.68 -8.15 -7.04
CA THR A 219 8.38 -7.71 -6.54
C THR A 219 7.53 -7.12 -7.66
N ARG A 220 8.11 -6.30 -8.55
CA ARG A 220 7.38 -5.78 -9.73
C ARG A 220 6.90 -6.91 -10.65
N GLN A 221 7.70 -7.95 -10.85
CA GLN A 221 7.29 -9.12 -11.64
C GLN A 221 6.13 -9.87 -10.98
N ASN A 222 6.24 -10.16 -9.68
CA ASN A 222 5.21 -10.85 -8.89
C ASN A 222 3.87 -10.11 -8.97
N LEU A 223 3.92 -8.78 -8.80
CA LEU A 223 2.74 -7.90 -8.84
C LEU A 223 2.24 -7.59 -10.26
N LYS A 224 2.90 -8.12 -11.30
CA LYS A 224 2.58 -7.87 -12.71
C LYS A 224 2.62 -6.38 -13.09
N LEU A 225 3.57 -5.64 -12.53
CA LEU A 225 3.78 -4.21 -12.74
C LEU A 225 4.81 -3.90 -13.84
N GLN A 226 5.05 -4.84 -14.76
CA GLN A 226 6.09 -4.72 -15.79
C GLN A 226 5.77 -3.64 -16.84
N SER A 227 4.48 -3.34 -17.02
CA SER A 227 3.97 -2.37 -18.00
C SER A 227 3.63 -1.00 -17.39
N ILE A 228 4.07 -0.73 -16.15
CA ILE A 228 3.68 0.45 -15.36
C ILE A 228 4.90 1.28 -14.99
#